data_AF-A0A8T5EVU4-F1
#
_entry.id   AF-A0A8T5EVU4-F1
#
_cell.length_a   1.000
_cell.length_b   1.000
_cell.length_c   1.000
_cell.angle_alpha   90.00
_cell.angle_beta   90.00
_cell.angle_gamma   90.00
#
_symmetry.space_group_name_H-M   'P 1'
#
loop_
_entity.id
_entity.type
_entity.pdbx_description
1 polymer ?
#
loop_
_entity_poly.entity_id
_entity_poly.type
_entity_poly.pdbx_seq_one_letter_code
_entity_poly.pdbx_strand_id
1 'polypeptide(L)' 'MQTKKGQSIEDASMKMIEDEIGSHNYNEKEWPIVRRIIHSTADFDFADKNRLIFQKDAIESGMNALKNG' A
#
# COMPACT_ATOMS: atom_id res chain seq x y z
N MET A 1 16.46 4.96 11.84
CA MET A 1 16.42 3.51 11.52
C MET A 1 15.42 2.84 12.47
N GLN A 2 14.58 1.93 11.98
CA GLN A 2 13.55 1.27 12.80
C GLN A 2 14.15 0.12 13.64
N THR A 3 13.59 -0.17 14.81
CA THR A 3 14.02 -1.31 15.64
C THR A 3 13.48 -2.63 15.07
N LYS A 4 14.12 -3.76 15.39
CA LYS A 4 13.61 -5.10 15.01
C LYS A 4 12.17 -5.32 15.46
N LYS A 5 11.83 -4.87 16.67
CA LYS A 5 10.47 -4.93 17.20
C LYS A 5 9.51 -4.06 16.38
N GLY A 6 9.92 -2.84 16.02
CA GLY A 6 9.15 -1.96 15.14
C GLY A 6 8.84 -2.60 13.79
N GLN A 7 9.85 -3.19 13.14
CA GLN A 7 9.66 -3.91 11.87
C GLN A 7 8.66 -5.06 12.03
N SER A 8 8.79 -5.88 13.08
CA SER A 8 7.85 -7.00 13.31
C SER A 8 6.40 -6.56 13.53
N ILE A 9 6.20 -5.38 14.13
CA ILE A 9 4.86 -4.80 14.33
C ILE A 9 4.28 -4.34 12.99
N GLU A 10 5.10 -3.68 12.17
CA GLU A 10 4.71 -3.25 10.83
C GLU A 10 4.38 -4.45 9.94
N ASP A 11 5.21 -5.49 9.92
CA ASP A 11 4.99 -6.72 9.15
C ASP A 11 3.68 -7.40 9.56
N ALA A 12 3.41 -7.50 10.87
CA ALA A 12 2.18 -8.05 11.40
C ALA A 12 0.95 -7.21 11.01
N SER A 13 1.08 -5.87 11.03
CA SER A 13 0.02 -4.96 10.57
C SER A 13 -0.26 -5.13 9.07
N MET A 14 0.78 -5.22 8.24
CA MET A 14 0.62 -5.44 6.79
C MET A 14 -0.09 -6.75 6.50
N LYS A 15 0.26 -7.82 7.22
CA LYS A 15 -0.40 -9.12 7.10
C LYS A 15 -1.87 -9.03 7.51
N MET A 16 -2.18 -8.36 8.61
CA MET A 16 -3.57 -8.20 9.08
C MET A 16 -4.42 -7.43 8.06
N ILE A 17 -3.87 -6.39 7.42
CA ILE A 17 -4.59 -5.65 6.37
C ILE A 17 -4.88 -6.55 5.16
N GLU A 18 -3.91 -7.39 4.78
CA GLU A 18 -4.05 -8.34 3.67
C GLU A 18 -5.09 -9.42 3.97
N ASP A 19 -5.07 -10.00 5.18
CA ASP A 19 -6.04 -10.99 5.63
C ASP A 19 -7.47 -10.41 5.70
N GLU A 20 -7.62 -9.15 6.14
CA GLU A 20 -8.93 -8.47 6.28
C GLU A 20 -9.54 -8.05 4.93
N ILE A 21 -8.74 -7.47 4.01
CA ILE A 21 -9.21 -7.10 2.67
C ILE A 21 -9.48 -8.35 1.83
N GLY A 22 -8.64 -9.37 1.95
CA GLY A 22 -8.71 -10.58 1.14
C GLY A 22 -8.53 -10.26 -0.35
N SER A 23 -9.58 -10.45 -1.15
CA SER A 23 -9.49 -10.27 -2.60
C SER A 23 -9.67 -8.81 -3.01
N HIS A 24 -8.74 -8.29 -3.81
CA HIS A 24 -8.81 -6.94 -4.38
C HIS A 24 -8.40 -6.93 -5.85
N ASN A 25 -8.73 -5.84 -6.56
CA ASN A 25 -8.44 -5.70 -8.00
C ASN A 25 -7.12 -4.98 -8.31
N TYR A 26 -6.34 -4.61 -7.28
CA TYR A 26 -5.04 -3.96 -7.46
C TYR A 26 -3.97 -4.94 -7.93
N ASN A 27 -3.11 -4.48 -8.84
CA ASN A 27 -1.96 -5.26 -9.27
C ASN A 27 -0.80 -5.24 -8.24
N GLU A 28 0.25 -6.01 -8.49
CA GLU A 28 1.40 -6.16 -7.58
C GLU A 28 2.12 -4.84 -7.24
N LYS A 29 2.04 -3.82 -8.10
CA LYS A 29 2.64 -2.50 -7.85
C LYS A 29 1.70 -1.56 -7.12
N GLU A 30 0.40 -1.68 -7.38
CA GLU A 30 -0.64 -0.83 -6.77
C GLU A 30 -0.92 -1.25 -5.33
N TRP A 31 -1.05 -2.55 -5.07
CA TRP A 31 -1.45 -3.06 -3.76
C TRP A 31 -0.54 -2.59 -2.60
N PRO A 32 0.79 -2.62 -2.71
CA PRO A 32 1.65 -2.08 -1.65
C PRO A 32 1.38 -0.61 -1.32
N ILE A 33 0.96 0.21 -2.29
CA ILE A 33 0.62 1.62 -2.09
C ILE A 33 -0.70 1.74 -1.33
N VAL A 34 -1.72 1.01 -1.77
CA VAL A 34 -3.03 0.96 -1.09
C VAL A 34 -2.87 0.49 0.34
N ARG A 35 -2.17 -0.63 0.55
CA ARG A 35 -1.91 -1.22 1.87
C ARG A 35 -1.17 -0.25 2.79
N ARG A 36 -0.25 0.55 2.25
CA ARG A 36 0.48 1.58 3.01
C ARG A 36 -0.43 2.72 3.46
N ILE A 37 -1.37 3.13 2.61
CA ILE A 37 -2.38 4.15 2.95
C ILE A 37 -3.29 3.65 4.07
N ILE A 38 -3.80 2.41 3.98
CA ILE A 38 -4.60 1.79 5.04
C ILE A 38 -3.80 1.71 6.34
N HIS A 39 -2.54 1.27 6.30
CA HIS A 39 -1.69 1.20 7.49
C HIS A 39 -1.54 2.56 8.20
N SER A 40 -1.43 3.65 7.43
CA SER A 40 -1.30 5.00 7.99
C SER A 40 -2.61 5.63 8.46
N THR A 41 -3.76 5.11 8.03
CA THR A 41 -5.09 5.71 8.27
C THR A 41 -6.02 4.83 9.10
N ALA A 42 -5.75 3.53 9.19
CA ALA A 42 -6.65 2.48 9.66
C ALA A 42 -8.01 2.44 8.93
N ASP A 43 -8.10 2.98 7.71
CA ASP A 43 -9.32 3.04 6.91
C ASP A 43 -9.28 2.06 5.75
N PHE A 44 -10.05 0.97 5.86
CA PHE A 44 -10.13 -0.09 4.86
C PHE A 44 -10.93 0.31 3.62
N ASP A 45 -11.73 1.39 3.68
CA ASP A 45 -12.52 1.81 2.54
C ASP A 45 -11.63 2.24 1.36
N PHE A 46 -10.34 2.57 1.56
CA PHE A 46 -9.40 2.84 0.47
C PHE A 46 -9.16 1.66 -0.48
N ALA A 47 -9.46 0.44 -0.05
CA ALA A 47 -9.41 -0.75 -0.90
C ALA A 47 -10.80 -1.21 -1.40
N ASP A 48 -11.89 -0.69 -0.84
CA ASP A 48 -13.27 -1.13 -1.15
C ASP A 48 -14.17 -0.01 -1.69
N LYS A 49 -14.65 0.91 -0.83
CA LYS A 49 -15.62 1.95 -1.24
C LYS A 49 -14.94 3.17 -1.86
N ASN A 50 -13.88 3.65 -1.23
CA ASN A 50 -13.09 4.83 -1.59
C ASN A 50 -11.88 4.46 -2.45
N ARG A 51 -12.05 3.46 -3.34
CA ARG A 51 -10.97 2.85 -4.13
C ARG A 51 -10.03 3.90 -4.72
N LEU A 52 -8.75 3.65 -4.55
CA LEU A 52 -7.71 4.43 -5.20
C LEU A 52 -7.73 4.19 -6.72
N ILE A 53 -7.70 5.27 -7.49
CA ILE A 53 -7.65 5.24 -8.95
C ILE A 53 -6.22 5.54 -9.38
N PHE A 54 -5.63 4.60 -10.11
CA PHE A 54 -4.30 4.76 -10.70
C PHE A 54 -4.46 5.14 -12.16
N GLN A 55 -3.89 6.28 -12.54
CA GLN A 55 -3.74 6.57 -13.97
C GLN A 55 -2.70 5.60 -14.57
N LYS A 56 -2.88 5.27 -15.83
CA LYS A 56 -1.91 4.60 -16.68
C LYS A 56 -0.52 5.18 -16.47
N ASP A 57 0.43 4.29 -16.22
CA ASP A 57 1.85 4.57 -16.01
C ASP A 57 2.17 5.51 -14.83
N ALA A 58 1.23 5.79 -13.93
CA ALA A 58 1.46 6.70 -12.79
C ALA A 58 2.59 6.23 -11.88
N ILE A 59 2.63 4.94 -11.55
CA ILE A 59 3.66 4.36 -10.69
C ILE A 59 5.02 4.38 -11.39
N GLU A 60 5.08 4.00 -12.66
CA GLU A 60 6.32 4.00 -13.43
C GLU A 60 6.88 5.41 -13.63
N SER A 61 6.01 6.35 -14.00
CA SER A 61 6.36 7.76 -14.15
C SER A 61 6.89 8.35 -12.84
N GLY A 62 6.24 8.06 -11.71
CA GLY A 62 6.69 8.47 -10.38
C GLY A 62 8.05 7.88 -10.01
N MET A 63 8.26 6.59 -10.24
CA MET A 63 9.55 5.93 -10.00
C MET A 63 10.67 6.53 -10.86
N ASN A 64 10.39 6.83 -12.14
CA ASN A 64 11.36 7.43 -13.05
C ASN A 64 11.72 8.85 -12.62
N ALA A 65 10.74 9.66 -12.20
CA ALA A 65 10.99 10.99 -11.65
C ALA A 65 11.90 10.91 -10.40
N LEU A 66 11.58 10.05 -9.42
CA LEU A 66 12.39 9.89 -8.21
C LEU A 66 13.82 9.43 -8.48
N LYS A 67 14.05 8.63 -9.53
CA LYS A 67 15.40 8.20 -9.94
C LYS A 67 16.21 9.32 -10.59
N ASN A 68 15.53 10.27 -11.25
CA ASN A 68 16.16 11.32 -12.04
C ASN A 68 16.35 12.65 -11.29
N GLY A 69 15.76 12.80 -10.09
CA GLY A 69 15.91 13.98 -9.23
C GLY A 69 15.16 15.20 -9.75
#